data_AF-A0A966GZX9-F1
#
_entry.id   AF-A0A966GZX9-F1
#
_cell.length_a   1.000
_cell.length_b   1.000
_cell.length_c   1.000
_cell.angle_alpha   90.00
_cell.angle_beta   90.00
_cell.angle_gamma   90.00
#
_symmetry.space_group_name_H-M   'P 1'
#
loop_
_entity.id
_entity.type
_entity.pdbx_description
1 polymer ?
#
loop_
_entity_poly.entity_id
_entity_poly.type
_entity_poly.pdbx_seq_one_letter_code
_entity_poly.pdbx_strand_id
1 'polypeptide(L)'
;MDTRERIVNVASRLFYKQGYNSTGINQVIKEAEVAKASLYQYFPSKEDLLVEYLKVTAENTEKSLRAFIDKYSTPEEKALAVFDFILKFSKQADFNGCNFLNIAAEVPVDDARVRQLIRRQKDSIRSLFAGILKPAGKEKLADELYLLFDAALVTGKVHEGSWPVKTAKKMAEKLL
;
A
#
# COMPACT_ATOMS: atom_id res chain seq x y z
N MET A 1 -2.27 23.31 -1.69
CA MET A 1 -1.19 22.31 -1.70
C MET A 1 0.12 23.04 -1.55
N ASP A 2 0.83 22.83 -0.44
CA ASP A 2 2.13 23.44 -0.24
C ASP A 2 3.22 22.78 -1.11
N THR A 3 4.43 23.34 -1.12
CA THR A 3 5.53 22.85 -1.96
C THR A 3 5.98 21.44 -1.56
N ARG A 4 6.01 21.14 -0.26
CA ARG A 4 6.42 19.83 0.26
C ARG A 4 5.42 18.76 -0.18
N GLU A 5 4.13 19.03 -0.01
CA GLU A 5 3.02 18.17 -0.42
C GLU A 5 3.05 17.92 -1.93
N ARG A 6 3.35 18.95 -2.74
CA ARG A 6 3.50 18.80 -4.21
C ARG A 6 4.62 17.83 -4.58
N ILE A 7 5.78 17.97 -3.95
CA ILE A 7 6.93 17.08 -4.18
C ILE A 7 6.57 15.64 -3.84
N VAL A 8 5.96 15.41 -2.67
CA VAL A 8 5.56 14.07 -2.23
C VAL A 8 4.51 13.47 -3.15
N ASN A 9 3.50 14.23 -3.58
CA ASN A 9 2.45 13.74 -4.46
C ASN A 9 3.00 13.32 -5.84
N VAL A 10 3.89 14.13 -6.41
CA VAL A 10 4.58 13.79 -7.67
C VAL A 10 5.46 12.55 -7.49
N ALA A 11 6.27 12.52 -6.44
CA ALA A 11 7.13 11.38 -6.15
C ALA A 11 6.33 10.09 -5.92
N SER A 12 5.21 10.17 -5.20
CA SER A 12 4.33 9.03 -4.92
C SER A 12 3.77 8.43 -6.22
N ARG A 13 3.29 9.28 -7.12
CA ARG A 13 2.80 8.85 -8.44
C ARG A 13 3.91 8.19 -9.26
N LEU A 14 5.10 8.80 -9.30
CA LEU A 14 6.23 8.28 -10.07
C LEU A 14 6.76 6.97 -9.48
N PHE A 15 7.06 6.92 -8.18
CA PHE A 15 7.54 5.70 -7.52
C PHE A 15 6.57 4.53 -7.69
N TYR A 16 5.26 4.78 -7.58
CA TYR A 16 4.27 3.72 -7.77
C TYR A 16 4.14 3.29 -9.23
N LYS A 17 4.19 4.22 -10.20
CA LYS A 17 3.94 3.91 -11.61
C LYS A 17 5.15 3.29 -12.32
N GLN A 18 6.35 3.82 -12.12
CA GLN A 18 7.55 3.42 -12.86
C GLN A 18 8.63 2.74 -11.98
N GLY A 19 8.43 2.68 -10.66
CA GLY A 19 9.39 2.13 -9.71
C GLY A 19 10.31 3.20 -9.09
N TYR A 20 10.81 2.92 -7.90
CA TYR A 20 11.68 3.82 -7.15
C TYR A 20 13.01 4.05 -7.87
N ASN A 21 13.70 2.99 -8.25
CA ASN A 21 15.03 3.05 -8.88
C ASN A 21 14.97 3.73 -10.25
N SER A 22 13.90 3.49 -11.02
CA SER A 22 13.67 4.13 -12.32
C SER A 22 13.25 5.60 -12.23
N THR A 23 12.97 6.13 -11.04
CA THR A 23 12.57 7.54 -10.86
C THR A 23 13.75 8.41 -10.47
N GLY A 24 14.17 9.31 -11.37
CA GLY A 24 15.23 10.27 -11.09
C GLY A 24 14.75 11.50 -10.31
N ILE A 25 15.57 12.06 -9.42
CA ILE A 25 15.21 13.29 -8.69
C ILE A 25 14.96 14.47 -9.63
N ASN A 26 15.71 14.58 -10.73
CA ASN A 26 15.47 15.65 -11.72
C ASN A 26 14.08 15.54 -12.37
N GLN A 27 13.54 14.33 -12.53
CA GLN A 27 12.18 14.14 -13.02
C GLN A 27 11.17 14.65 -11.99
N VAL A 28 11.35 14.31 -10.71
CA VAL A 28 10.51 14.83 -9.61
C VAL A 28 10.55 16.36 -9.56
N ILE A 29 11.74 16.97 -9.64
CA ILE A 29 11.91 18.43 -9.63
C ILE A 29 11.12 19.08 -10.78
N LYS A 30 11.25 18.51 -11.99
CA LYS A 30 10.58 19.02 -13.19
C LYS A 30 9.06 18.89 -13.08
N GLU A 31 8.56 17.71 -12.71
CA GLU A 31 7.11 17.44 -12.64
C GLU A 31 6.44 18.09 -11.41
N ALA A 32 7.19 18.37 -10.35
CA ALA A 32 6.70 19.12 -9.20
C ALA A 32 6.83 20.64 -9.39
N GLU A 33 7.44 21.12 -10.47
CA GLU A 33 7.65 22.54 -10.75
C GLU A 33 8.29 23.26 -9.55
N VAL A 34 9.41 22.72 -9.07
CA VAL A 34 10.18 23.30 -7.95
C VAL A 34 11.62 23.54 -8.37
N ALA A 35 12.31 24.47 -7.69
CA ALA A 35 13.74 24.59 -7.84
C ALA A 35 14.46 23.41 -7.16
N LYS A 36 15.63 23.03 -7.70
CA LYS A 36 16.46 21.96 -7.12
C LYS A 36 16.77 22.23 -5.64
N ALA A 37 17.17 23.45 -5.31
CA ALA A 37 17.44 23.86 -3.93
C ALA A 37 16.22 23.68 -3.01
N SER A 38 15.02 24.01 -3.50
CA SER A 38 13.78 23.84 -2.74
C SER A 38 13.48 22.36 -2.45
N LEU A 39 13.70 21.45 -3.41
CA LEU A 39 13.50 20.02 -3.15
C LEU A 39 14.44 19.53 -2.03
N TYR A 40 15.74 19.85 -2.13
CA TYR A 40 16.73 19.40 -1.14
C TYR A 40 16.56 20.08 0.23
N GLN A 41 15.90 21.23 0.31
CA GLN A 41 15.50 21.85 1.58
C GLN A 41 14.49 20.98 2.34
N TYR A 42 13.56 20.32 1.65
CA TYR A 42 12.56 19.45 2.27
C TYR A 42 13.02 18.00 2.39
N PHE A 43 13.76 17.51 1.40
CA PHE A 43 14.18 16.11 1.28
C PHE A 43 15.68 16.05 0.94
N PRO A 44 16.57 15.92 1.96
CA PRO A 44 18.02 15.93 1.77
C PRO A 44 18.53 14.84 0.81
N SER A 45 17.80 13.73 0.70
CA SER A 45 18.10 12.65 -0.24
C SER A 45 16.83 12.09 -0.91
N LYS A 46 17.03 11.31 -1.97
CA LYS A 46 15.95 10.54 -2.60
C LYS A 46 15.37 9.49 -1.65
N GLU A 47 16.16 8.96 -0.73
CA GLU A 47 15.71 8.04 0.30
C GLU A 47 14.80 8.73 1.32
N ASP A 48 15.10 9.98 1.71
CA ASP A 48 14.21 10.75 2.60
C ASP A 48 12.85 11.01 1.96
N LEU A 49 12.83 11.26 0.65
CA LEU A 49 11.59 11.37 -0.11
C LEU A 49 10.85 10.03 -0.21
N LEU A 50 11.55 8.90 -0.35
CA LEU A 50 10.96 7.57 -0.31
C LEU A 50 10.31 7.27 1.03
N VAL A 51 10.99 7.61 2.13
CA VAL A 51 10.49 7.44 3.48
C VAL A 51 9.22 8.24 3.70
N GLU A 52 9.16 9.48 3.20
CA GLU A 52 7.96 10.28 3.27
C GLU A 52 6.81 9.71 2.43
N TYR A 53 7.10 9.26 1.21
CA TYR A 53 6.14 8.55 0.37
C TYR A 53 5.53 7.34 1.09
N LEU A 54 6.35 6.51 1.73
CA LEU A 54 5.87 5.32 2.46
C LEU A 54 4.97 5.69 3.64
N LYS A 55 5.29 6.75 4.38
CA LYS A 55 4.46 7.24 5.49
C LYS A 55 3.10 7.74 4.99
N VAL A 56 3.10 8.65 4.03
CA VAL A 56 1.87 9.23 3.45
C VAL A 56 1.02 8.13 2.81
N THR A 57 1.64 7.16 2.13
CA THR A 57 0.92 6.03 1.54
C THR A 57 0.30 5.12 2.59
N ALA A 58 1.01 4.86 3.70
CA ALA A 58 0.49 4.05 4.81
C ALA A 58 -0.74 4.74 5.44
N GLU A 59 -0.63 6.02 5.76
CA GLU A 59 -1.70 6.81 6.36
C GLU A 59 -2.93 6.90 5.44
N ASN A 60 -2.73 7.19 4.16
CA ASN A 60 -3.81 7.29 3.18
C ASN A 60 -4.49 5.93 2.96
N THR A 61 -3.71 4.85 2.90
CA THR A 61 -4.23 3.48 2.73
C THR A 61 -5.03 3.08 3.96
N GLU A 62 -4.50 3.29 5.17
CA GLU A 62 -5.19 2.97 6.42
C GLU A 62 -6.51 3.74 6.53
N LYS A 63 -6.49 5.06 6.33
CA LYS A 63 -7.69 5.90 6.40
C LYS A 63 -8.74 5.45 5.39
N SER A 64 -8.33 5.22 4.15
CA SER A 64 -9.25 4.82 3.08
C SER A 64 -9.82 3.42 3.30
N LEU A 65 -8.99 2.49 3.77
CA LEU A 65 -9.41 1.12 4.07
C LEU A 65 -10.39 1.08 5.23
N ARG A 66 -10.08 1.75 6.34
CA ARG A 66 -10.98 1.86 7.50
C ARG A 66 -12.34 2.45 7.10
N ALA A 67 -12.31 3.60 6.42
CA ALA A 67 -13.53 4.24 5.94
C ALA A 67 -14.34 3.37 4.96
N PHE A 68 -13.70 2.44 4.24
CA PHE A 68 -14.37 1.50 3.36
C PHE A 68 -15.04 0.36 4.15
N ILE A 69 -14.33 -0.26 5.09
CA ILE A 69 -14.85 -1.39 5.87
C ILE A 69 -15.86 -0.99 6.95
N ASP A 70 -15.81 0.25 7.45
CA ASP A 70 -16.74 0.74 8.48
C ASP A 70 -18.19 0.86 7.98
N LYS A 71 -18.42 0.68 6.68
CA LYS A 71 -19.75 0.61 6.05
C LYS A 71 -20.45 -0.74 6.27
N TYR A 72 -19.72 -1.74 6.75
CA TYR A 72 -20.21 -3.10 6.95
C TYR A 72 -20.45 -3.36 8.43
N SER A 73 -21.35 -4.30 8.76
CA SER A 73 -21.85 -4.47 10.12
C SER A 73 -21.15 -5.61 10.86
N THR A 74 -21.00 -6.77 10.21
CA THR A 74 -20.45 -7.96 10.86
C THR A 74 -18.92 -8.06 10.70
N PRO A 75 -18.21 -8.71 11.64
CA PRO A 75 -16.79 -9.03 11.51
C PRO A 75 -16.44 -9.71 10.18
N GLU A 76 -17.24 -10.68 9.76
CA GLU A 76 -17.05 -11.44 8.52
C GLU A 76 -17.21 -10.55 7.30
N GLU A 77 -18.28 -9.75 7.22
CA GLU A 77 -18.47 -8.80 6.12
C GLU A 77 -17.33 -7.78 6.05
N LYS A 78 -16.86 -7.26 7.20
CA LYS A 78 -15.72 -6.34 7.26
C LYS A 78 -14.43 -6.99 6.76
N ALA A 79 -14.16 -8.25 7.12
CA ALA A 79 -12.98 -8.98 6.67
C ALA A 79 -13.02 -9.21 5.15
N LEU A 80 -14.18 -9.59 4.61
CA LEU A 80 -14.39 -9.75 3.16
C LEU A 80 -14.31 -8.41 2.42
N ALA A 81 -14.76 -7.32 3.03
CA ALA A 81 -14.70 -5.98 2.47
C ALA A 81 -13.26 -5.48 2.25
N VAL A 82 -12.26 -6.02 2.96
CA VAL A 82 -10.84 -5.72 2.67
C VAL A 82 -10.45 -6.19 1.27
N PHE A 83 -10.99 -7.31 0.79
CA PHE A 83 -10.77 -7.78 -0.59
C PHE A 83 -11.56 -6.95 -1.61
N ASP A 84 -12.78 -6.53 -1.25
CA ASP A 84 -13.57 -5.63 -2.10
C ASP A 84 -12.91 -4.25 -2.26
N PHE A 85 -12.24 -3.77 -1.22
CA PHE A 85 -11.41 -2.59 -1.28
C PHE A 85 -10.35 -2.76 -2.38
N ILE A 86 -9.56 -3.85 -2.36
CA ILE A 86 -8.58 -4.11 -3.43
C ILE A 86 -9.25 -4.19 -4.81
N LEU A 87 -10.38 -4.90 -4.95
CA LEU A 87 -11.09 -5.02 -6.22
C LEU A 87 -11.52 -3.67 -6.80
N LYS A 88 -11.80 -2.69 -5.94
CA LYS A 88 -12.10 -1.33 -6.37
C LYS A 88 -10.86 -0.64 -6.95
N PHE A 89 -9.70 -0.77 -6.32
CA PHE A 89 -8.45 -0.17 -6.81
C PHE A 89 -7.87 -0.91 -8.01
N SER A 90 -8.02 -2.24 -8.09
CA SER A 90 -7.50 -3.04 -9.20
C SER A 90 -8.18 -2.75 -10.53
N LYS A 91 -9.29 -2.00 -10.53
CA LYS A 91 -9.99 -1.53 -11.74
C LYS A 91 -9.42 -0.21 -12.27
N GLN A 92 -8.55 0.46 -11.52
CA GLN A 92 -7.91 1.68 -11.96
C GLN A 92 -6.81 1.35 -12.98
N ALA A 93 -6.69 2.18 -14.03
CA ALA A 93 -5.76 1.94 -15.13
C ALA A 93 -4.29 1.85 -14.69
N ASP A 94 -3.93 2.50 -13.57
CA ASP A 94 -2.58 2.53 -13.04
C ASP A 94 -2.38 1.57 -11.85
N PHE A 95 -3.21 0.53 -11.70
CA PHE A 95 -2.99 -0.45 -10.62
C PHE A 95 -1.67 -1.21 -10.84
N ASN A 96 -0.76 -1.10 -9.87
CA ASN A 96 0.57 -1.71 -9.91
C ASN A 96 0.86 -2.54 -8.66
N GLY A 97 -0.14 -3.24 -8.13
CA GLY A 97 0.00 -4.10 -6.95
C GLY A 97 0.20 -3.32 -5.65
N CYS A 98 1.05 -3.86 -4.76
CA CYS A 98 1.30 -3.27 -3.46
C CYS A 98 2.46 -2.26 -3.50
N ASN A 99 2.19 -1.00 -3.13
CA ASN A 99 3.21 0.05 -2.93
C ASN A 99 4.43 -0.46 -2.15
N PHE A 100 4.21 -1.11 -1.01
CA PHE A 100 5.27 -1.53 -0.09
C PHE A 100 6.08 -2.73 -0.60
N LEU A 101 5.45 -3.70 -1.26
CA LEU A 101 6.17 -4.85 -1.81
C LEU A 101 6.99 -4.48 -3.05
N ASN A 102 6.50 -3.54 -3.86
CA ASN A 102 7.28 -2.99 -4.96
C ASN A 102 8.57 -2.36 -4.44
N ILE A 103 8.49 -1.52 -3.39
CA ILE A 103 9.68 -0.93 -2.78
C ILE A 103 10.57 -2.00 -2.15
N ALA A 104 10.01 -3.01 -1.46
CA ALA A 104 10.77 -4.10 -0.86
C ALA A 104 11.66 -4.86 -1.86
N ALA A 105 11.22 -4.93 -3.13
CA ALA A 105 11.96 -5.57 -4.22
C ALA A 105 13.06 -4.66 -4.82
N GLU A 106 13.00 -3.35 -4.58
CA GLU A 106 13.89 -2.36 -5.18
C GLU A 106 14.97 -1.83 -4.22
N VAL A 107 14.81 -2.00 -2.90
CA VAL A 107 15.74 -1.51 -1.89
C VAL A 107 16.67 -2.60 -1.34
N PRO A 108 17.91 -2.24 -0.92
CA PRO A 108 18.86 -3.19 -0.33
C PRO A 108 18.30 -4.00 0.84
N VAL A 109 18.84 -5.19 1.06
CA VAL A 109 18.40 -6.11 2.12
C VAL A 109 18.70 -5.56 3.53
N ASP A 110 19.73 -4.73 3.63
CA ASP A 110 20.25 -4.11 4.85
C ASP A 110 19.77 -2.67 5.09
N ASP A 111 18.92 -2.11 4.24
CA ASP A 111 18.24 -0.83 4.49
C ASP A 111 17.22 -0.98 5.63
N ALA A 112 17.71 -0.85 6.86
CA ALA A 112 16.92 -1.05 8.06
C ALA A 112 15.75 -0.05 8.16
N ARG A 113 15.96 1.19 7.71
CA ARG A 113 15.00 2.30 7.84
C ARG A 113 13.77 2.05 6.96
N VAL A 114 13.97 1.78 5.67
CA VAL A 114 12.88 1.52 4.73
C VAL A 114 12.20 0.19 5.06
N ARG A 115 12.98 -0.85 5.39
CA ARG A 115 12.41 -2.17 5.72
C ARG A 115 11.59 -2.15 6.99
N GLN A 116 11.94 -1.34 7.98
CA GLN A 116 11.10 -1.18 9.17
C GLN A 116 9.74 -0.57 8.84
N LEU A 117 9.68 0.42 7.94
CA LEU A 117 8.42 1.02 7.51
C LEU A 117 7.54 0.02 6.76
N ILE A 118 8.14 -0.77 5.86
CA ILE A 118 7.44 -1.83 5.13
C ILE A 118 6.88 -2.86 6.11
N ARG A 119 7.69 -3.39 7.04
CA ARG A 119 7.22 -4.34 8.06
C ARG A 119 6.08 -3.76 8.88
N ARG A 120 6.22 -2.53 9.37
CA ARG A 120 5.21 -1.87 10.19
C ARG A 120 3.88 -1.72 9.45
N GLN A 121 3.91 -1.44 8.14
CA GLN A 121 2.70 -1.36 7.34
C GLN A 121 2.10 -2.75 7.08
N LYS A 122 2.90 -3.77 6.81
CA LYS A 122 2.40 -5.14 6.66
C LYS A 122 1.74 -5.65 7.94
N ASP A 123 2.41 -5.42 9.07
CA ASP A 123 1.93 -5.78 10.40
C ASP A 123 0.63 -5.03 10.76
N SER A 124 0.44 -3.79 10.29
CA SER A 124 -0.80 -3.05 10.53
C SER A 124 -1.99 -3.64 9.79
N ILE A 125 -1.82 -4.12 8.55
CA ILE A 125 -2.88 -4.81 7.80
C ILE A 125 -3.18 -6.19 8.42
N ARG A 126 -2.14 -6.93 8.81
CA ARG A 126 -2.30 -8.19 9.55
C ARG A 126 -3.08 -7.98 10.86
N SER A 127 -2.71 -6.97 11.62
CA SER A 127 -3.37 -6.61 12.88
C SER A 127 -4.79 -6.11 12.66
N LEU A 128 -5.08 -5.47 11.52
CA LEU A 128 -6.42 -5.07 11.14
C LEU A 128 -7.34 -6.29 10.98
N PHE A 129 -6.92 -7.35 10.30
CA PHE A 129 -7.71 -8.58 10.20
C PHE A 129 -7.99 -9.19 11.59
N ALA A 130 -6.97 -9.28 12.45
CA ALA A 130 -7.14 -9.78 13.82
C ALA A 130 -8.14 -8.92 14.62
N GLY A 131 -8.03 -7.60 14.50
CA GLY A 131 -8.94 -6.66 15.16
C GLY A 131 -10.38 -6.74 14.66
N ILE A 132 -10.57 -6.91 13.35
CA ILE A 132 -11.89 -7.10 12.73
C ILE A 132 -12.55 -8.37 13.24
N LEU A 133 -11.80 -9.48 13.34
CA LEU A 133 -12.34 -10.82 13.65
C LEU A 133 -12.48 -11.13 15.13
N LYS A 134 -11.81 -10.36 15.99
CA LYS A 134 -11.85 -10.54 17.45
C LYS A 134 -13.28 -10.62 18.03
N PRO A 135 -14.27 -9.78 17.63
CA PRO A 135 -15.63 -9.89 18.15
C PRO A 135 -16.34 -11.20 17.80
N ALA A 136 -15.91 -11.90 16.73
CA ALA A 136 -16.42 -13.20 16.32
C ALA A 136 -15.63 -14.39 16.91
N GLY A 137 -14.57 -14.14 17.69
CA GLY A 137 -13.68 -15.18 18.22
C GLY A 137 -12.86 -15.90 17.13
N LYS A 138 -12.65 -15.25 15.98
CA LYS A 138 -11.97 -15.82 14.80
C LYS A 138 -10.61 -15.17 14.52
N GLU A 139 -10.00 -14.48 15.50
CA GLU A 139 -8.74 -13.76 15.33
C GLU A 139 -7.57 -14.64 14.86
N LYS A 140 -7.65 -15.95 15.08
CA LYS A 140 -6.65 -16.91 14.59
C LYS A 140 -6.58 -17.00 13.06
N LEU A 141 -7.65 -16.64 12.35
CA LEU A 141 -7.70 -16.63 10.88
C LEU A 141 -7.01 -15.41 10.25
N ALA A 142 -6.52 -14.46 11.06
CA ALA A 142 -5.93 -13.23 10.57
C ALA A 142 -4.70 -13.47 9.68
N ASP A 143 -3.92 -14.50 9.95
CA ASP A 143 -2.71 -14.83 9.20
C ASP A 143 -3.08 -15.39 7.82
N GLU A 144 -4.04 -16.31 7.76
CA GLU A 144 -4.56 -16.88 6.52
C GLU A 144 -5.17 -15.79 5.64
N LEU A 145 -6.01 -14.92 6.21
CA LEU A 145 -6.62 -13.80 5.47
C LEU A 145 -5.58 -12.79 5.00
N TYR A 146 -4.59 -12.47 5.82
CA TYR A 146 -3.49 -11.60 5.45
C TYR A 146 -2.64 -12.20 4.31
N LEU A 147 -2.33 -13.50 4.36
CA LEU A 147 -1.59 -14.17 3.29
C LEU A 147 -2.38 -14.18 1.97
N LEU A 148 -3.68 -14.46 2.02
CA LEU A 148 -4.57 -14.37 0.86
C LEU A 148 -4.61 -12.95 0.28
N PHE A 149 -4.71 -11.93 1.14
CA PHE A 149 -4.68 -10.52 0.76
C PHE A 149 -3.38 -10.16 0.05
N ASP A 150 -2.23 -10.54 0.61
CA ASP A 150 -0.93 -10.15 0.08
C ASP A 150 -0.63 -10.85 -1.25
N ALA A 151 -0.94 -12.15 -1.32
CA ALA A 151 -0.81 -12.94 -2.55
C ALA A 151 -1.70 -12.40 -3.67
N ALA A 152 -2.91 -11.94 -3.35
CA ALA A 152 -3.82 -11.36 -4.32
C ALA A 152 -3.29 -10.05 -4.94
N LEU A 153 -2.61 -9.21 -4.17
CA LEU A 153 -2.00 -7.97 -4.67
C LEU A 153 -0.82 -8.26 -5.61
N VAL A 154 0.04 -9.21 -5.24
CA VAL A 154 1.21 -9.58 -6.05
C VAL A 154 0.78 -10.28 -7.34
N THR A 155 -0.08 -11.28 -7.24
CA THR A 155 -0.57 -12.05 -8.40
C THR A 155 -1.44 -11.17 -9.32
N GLY A 156 -2.24 -10.27 -8.73
CA GLY A 156 -3.06 -9.30 -9.47
C GLY A 156 -2.23 -8.36 -10.34
N LYS A 157 -1.06 -7.93 -9.84
CA LYS A 157 -0.10 -7.14 -10.62
C LYS A 157 0.44 -7.93 -11.81
N VAL A 158 0.85 -9.18 -11.60
CA VAL A 158 1.47 -10.01 -12.66
C VAL A 158 0.51 -10.34 -13.80
N HIS A 159 -0.75 -10.63 -13.47
CA HIS A 159 -1.75 -11.03 -14.46
C HIS A 159 -2.63 -9.89 -14.96
N GLU A 160 -2.40 -8.66 -14.48
CA GLU A 160 -3.19 -7.46 -14.81
C GLU A 160 -4.72 -7.72 -14.69
N GLY A 161 -5.10 -8.49 -13.67
CA GLY A 161 -6.42 -9.11 -13.58
C GLY A 161 -7.01 -9.07 -12.18
N SER A 162 -8.34 -8.98 -12.11
CA SER A 162 -9.08 -9.02 -10.84
C SER A 162 -9.33 -10.44 -10.30
N TRP A 163 -9.02 -11.48 -11.09
CA TRP A 163 -9.29 -12.87 -10.72
C TRP A 163 -8.56 -13.34 -9.46
N PRO A 164 -7.30 -12.92 -9.15
CA PRO A 164 -6.63 -13.38 -7.92
C PRO A 164 -7.33 -12.84 -6.68
N VAL A 165 -7.73 -11.57 -6.72
CA VAL A 165 -8.47 -10.93 -5.62
C VAL A 165 -9.85 -11.56 -5.43
N LYS A 166 -10.56 -11.86 -6.53
CA LYS A 166 -11.84 -12.60 -6.47
C LYS A 166 -11.67 -14.00 -5.89
N THR A 167 -10.58 -14.69 -6.23
CA THR A 167 -10.27 -16.03 -5.74
C THR A 167 -9.93 -16.01 -4.27
N ALA A 168 -9.06 -15.09 -3.85
CA ALA A 168 -8.69 -14.87 -2.45
C ALA A 168 -9.92 -14.54 -1.59
N LYS A 169 -10.83 -13.68 -2.09
CA LYS A 169 -12.11 -13.40 -1.40
C LYS A 169 -12.96 -14.66 -1.23
N LYS A 170 -13.12 -15.47 -2.28
CA LYS A 170 -13.87 -16.75 -2.19
C LYS A 170 -13.24 -17.75 -1.23
N MET A 171 -11.92 -17.73 -1.06
CA MET A 171 -11.23 -18.57 -0.08
C MET A 171 -11.46 -18.03 1.34
N ALA A 172 -11.38 -16.72 1.53
CA ALA A 172 -11.74 -16.05 2.78
C ALA A 172 -13.18 -16.38 3.20
N GLU A 173 -14.14 -16.33 2.27
CA GLU A 173 -15.55 -16.69 2.50
C GLU A 173 -15.74 -18.13 3.00
N LYS A 174 -14.83 -19.05 2.68
CA LYS A 174 -14.90 -20.44 3.16
C LYS A 174 -14.24 -20.66 4.51
N LEU A 175 -13.34 -19.77 4.91
CA LEU A 175 -12.64 -19.82 6.20
C LEU A 175 -13.47 -19.20 7.33
N LEU A 176 -14.26 -18.18 6.98
CA LEU A 176 -15.15 -17.45 7.89
C LEU A 176 -16.45 -18.22 8.10
#